data_AF-A0A1E2SK30-F1
#
_entry.id   AF-A0A1E2SK30-F1
#
_cell.length_a   1.000
_cell.length_b   1.000
_cell.length_c   1.000
_cell.angle_alpha   90.00
_cell.angle_beta   90.00
_cell.angle_gamma   90.00
#
_symmetry.space_group_name_H-M   'P 1'
#
loop_
_entity.id
_entity.type
_entity.pdbx_description
1 polymer ?
#
loop_
_entity_poly.entity_id
_entity_poly.type
_entity_poly.pdbx_seq_one_letter_code
_entity_poly.pdbx_strand_id
1 'polypeptide(L)'
;MFDLADVKDVVDRWRSLTPDEEQIASVLISDASDIIRVRWPDVDHRLEVGSLSTSTPVRIVANMVRRAMLNRGNEGVTQGTEVTGPFTRSETYSNPNNNLYLSAEEVKALDPLGYGPRAKVGWLA
;
A
#
# COMPACT_ATOMS: atom_id res chain seq x y z
N MET A 1 -13.45 9.83 -7.18
CA MET A 1 -12.15 9.98 -6.50
C MET A 1 -11.09 9.44 -7.45
N PHE A 2 -9.93 10.09 -7.58
CA PHE A 2 -8.90 9.64 -8.53
C PHE A 2 -7.98 8.61 -7.87
N ASP A 3 -7.67 7.52 -8.55
CA ASP A 3 -6.73 6.52 -8.04
C ASP A 3 -5.28 7.03 -8.16
N LEU A 4 -4.41 6.59 -7.25
CA LEU A 4 -2.99 6.97 -7.26
C LEU A 4 -2.15 6.17 -8.28
N ALA A 5 -2.73 5.14 -8.90
CA ALA A 5 -2.13 4.29 -9.93
C ALA A 5 -3.22 3.74 -10.87
N ASP A 6 -2.82 3.20 -12.01
CA ASP A 6 -3.72 2.51 -12.94
C ASP A 6 -3.39 1.00 -13.04
N VAL A 7 -4.31 0.19 -13.55
CA VAL A 7 -4.09 -1.25 -13.84
C VAL A 7 -2.88 -1.42 -14.77
N LYS A 8 -2.70 -0.49 -15.72
CA LYS A 8 -1.51 -0.46 -16.58
C LYS A 8 -0.21 -0.38 -15.79
N ASP A 9 -0.17 0.37 -14.69
CA ASP A 9 1.02 0.47 -13.84
C ASP A 9 1.38 -0.86 -13.18
N VAL A 10 0.36 -1.65 -12.83
CA VAL A 10 0.53 -3.01 -12.29
C VAL A 10 1.06 -3.94 -13.38
N VAL A 11 0.45 -3.90 -14.57
CA VAL A 11 0.82 -4.76 -15.71
C VAL A 11 2.26 -4.49 -16.15
N ASP A 12 2.64 -3.22 -16.32
CA ASP A 12 3.97 -2.82 -16.79
C ASP A 12 5.09 -3.22 -15.81
N ARG A 13 4.77 -3.43 -14.51
CA ARG A 13 5.74 -3.75 -13.45
C ARG A 13 5.76 -5.22 -13.05
N TRP A 14 4.78 -6.02 -13.47
CA TRP A 14 4.65 -7.40 -13.00
C TRP A 14 4.40 -8.39 -14.13
N ARG A 15 3.17 -8.45 -14.66
CA ARG A 15 2.78 -9.33 -15.76
C ARG A 15 1.46 -8.86 -16.35
N SER A 16 1.14 -9.35 -17.54
CA SER A 16 -0.21 -9.24 -18.10
C SER A 16 -1.24 -9.90 -17.18
N LEU A 17 -2.39 -9.24 -17.03
CA LEU A 17 -3.53 -9.70 -16.26
C LEU A 17 -4.63 -10.19 -17.20
N THR A 18 -5.43 -11.15 -16.76
CA THR A 18 -6.68 -11.50 -17.46
C THR A 18 -7.76 -10.45 -17.18
N PRO A 19 -8.84 -10.36 -17.97
CA PRO A 19 -9.92 -9.39 -17.73
C PRO A 19 -10.53 -9.45 -16.31
N ASP A 20 -10.66 -10.67 -15.75
CA ASP A 20 -11.15 -10.86 -14.38
C ASP A 20 -10.13 -10.35 -13.34
N GLU A 21 -8.85 -10.58 -13.60
CA GLU A 21 -7.76 -10.07 -12.77
C GLU A 21 -7.62 -8.55 -12.84
N GLU A 22 -7.89 -7.93 -13.99
CA GLU A 22 -7.91 -6.47 -14.15
C GLU A 22 -9.03 -5.83 -13.33
N GLN A 23 -10.21 -6.45 -13.29
CA GLN A 23 -11.33 -5.99 -12.45
C GLN A 23 -10.97 -6.07 -10.95
N ILE A 24 -10.36 -7.18 -10.54
CA ILE A 24 -9.87 -7.35 -9.16
C ILE A 24 -8.78 -6.31 -8.84
N ALA A 25 -7.83 -6.10 -9.76
CA ALA A 25 -6.75 -5.13 -9.60
C ALA A 25 -7.30 -3.71 -9.47
N SER A 26 -8.29 -3.32 -10.27
CA SER A 26 -8.94 -2.01 -10.19
C SER A 26 -9.55 -1.74 -8.81
N VAL A 27 -10.24 -2.72 -8.22
CA VAL A 27 -10.79 -2.59 -6.86
C VAL A 27 -9.66 -2.43 -5.83
N LEU A 28 -8.64 -3.29 -5.91
CA LEU A 28 -7.49 -3.24 -5.00
C LEU A 28 -6.69 -1.93 -5.11
N ILE A 29 -6.60 -1.35 -6.31
CA ILE A 29 -5.96 -0.05 -6.55
C ILE A 29 -6.71 1.06 -5.82
N SER A 30 -8.04 1.05 -5.89
CA SER A 30 -8.87 2.05 -5.22
C SER A 30 -8.73 1.94 -3.70
N ASP A 31 -8.85 0.73 -3.16
CA ASP A 31 -8.66 0.45 -1.74
C ASP A 31 -7.26 0.86 -1.26
N ALA A 32 -6.21 0.54 -2.02
CA ALA A 32 -4.83 0.90 -1.70
C ALA A 32 -4.61 2.42 -1.71
N SER A 33 -5.22 3.12 -2.68
CA SER A 33 -5.16 4.58 -2.78
C SER A 33 -5.83 5.23 -1.57
N ASP A 34 -6.98 4.70 -1.14
CA ASP A 34 -7.68 5.15 0.06
C ASP A 34 -6.87 4.89 1.34
N ILE A 35 -6.25 3.71 1.48
CA ILE A 35 -5.35 3.40 2.61
C ILE A 35 -4.23 4.44 2.71
N ILE A 36 -3.58 4.79 1.59
CA ILE A 36 -2.52 5.80 1.57
C ILE A 36 -3.05 7.16 2.00
N ARG A 37 -4.21 7.59 1.49
CA ARG A 37 -4.81 8.89 1.84
C ARG A 37 -5.31 8.97 3.28
N VAL A 38 -5.89 7.90 3.80
CA VAL A 38 -6.28 7.82 5.22
C VAL A 38 -5.06 7.95 6.12
N ARG A 39 -3.93 7.37 5.72
CA ARG A 39 -2.69 7.41 6.49
C ARG A 39 -1.94 8.74 6.36
N TRP A 40 -1.93 9.31 5.15
CA TRP A 40 -1.33 10.60 4.80
C TRP A 40 -2.35 11.46 4.04
N PRO A 41 -3.20 12.21 4.76
CA PRO A 41 -4.23 13.06 4.15
C PRO A 41 -3.67 14.17 3.25
N ASP A 42 -2.39 14.52 3.42
CA ASP A 42 -1.68 15.53 2.66
C ASP A 42 -1.00 14.97 1.39
N VAL A 43 -1.14 13.67 1.08
CA VAL A 43 -0.44 13.03 -0.05
C VAL A 43 -0.76 13.70 -1.38
N ASP A 44 -2.03 14.04 -1.63
CA ASP A 44 -2.46 14.67 -2.88
C ASP A 44 -1.88 16.09 -3.00
N HIS A 45 -1.88 16.86 -1.90
CA HIS A 45 -1.24 18.18 -1.86
C HIS A 45 0.28 18.07 -2.08
N ARG A 46 0.94 17.07 -1.50
CA ARG A 46 2.39 16.84 -1.67
C ARG A 46 2.76 16.51 -3.12
N LEU A 47 1.87 15.80 -3.84
CA LEU A 47 1.99 15.54 -5.27
C LEU A 47 1.79 16.81 -6.09
N GLU A 48 0.77 17.60 -5.77
CA GLU A 48 0.46 18.87 -6.44
C GLU A 48 1.62 19.88 -6.36
N VAL A 49 2.20 20.05 -5.17
CA VAL A 49 3.33 20.98 -4.97
C VAL A 49 4.69 20.38 -5.36
N GLY A 50 4.72 19.14 -5.88
CA GLY A 50 5.94 18.46 -6.34
C GLY A 50 6.93 18.04 -5.25
N SER A 51 6.53 18.13 -3.97
CA SER A 51 7.34 17.67 -2.83
C SER A 51 7.42 16.14 -2.71
N LEU A 52 6.49 15.43 -3.37
CA LEU A 52 6.49 13.98 -3.54
C LEU A 52 6.44 13.68 -5.04
N SER A 53 7.35 12.82 -5.52
CA SER A 53 7.27 12.35 -6.91
C SER A 53 6.05 11.44 -7.09
N THR A 54 5.29 11.66 -8.16
CA THR A 54 4.15 10.80 -8.57
C THR A 54 4.56 9.35 -8.78
N SER A 55 5.80 9.08 -9.17
CA SER A 55 6.32 7.72 -9.36
C SER A 55 6.36 6.90 -8.07
N THR A 56 6.48 7.55 -6.90
CA THR A 56 6.57 6.88 -5.60
C THR A 56 5.26 6.22 -5.19
N PRO A 57 4.12 6.93 -5.04
CA PRO A 57 2.85 6.30 -4.70
C PRO A 57 2.38 5.30 -5.76
N VAL A 58 2.61 5.58 -7.05
CA VAL A 58 2.30 4.64 -8.14
C VAL A 58 3.00 3.30 -7.92
N ARG A 59 4.32 3.33 -7.67
CA ARG A 59 5.11 2.12 -7.41
C ARG A 59 4.61 1.37 -6.17
N ILE A 60 4.26 2.09 -5.11
CA ILE A 60 3.79 1.50 -3.86
C ILE A 60 2.44 0.82 -4.05
N VAL A 61 1.47 1.50 -4.66
CA VAL A 61 0.15 0.93 -4.96
C VAL A 61 0.30 -0.32 -5.83
N ALA A 62 1.09 -0.26 -6.90
CA ALA A 62 1.32 -1.41 -7.76
C ALA A 62 1.93 -2.61 -7.00
N ASN A 63 2.88 -2.36 -6.09
CA ASN A 63 3.45 -3.40 -5.24
C ASN A 63 2.45 -3.95 -4.23
N MET A 64 1.60 -3.12 -3.62
CA MET A 64 0.54 -3.56 -2.71
C MET A 64 -0.45 -4.49 -3.43
N VAL A 65 -0.92 -4.07 -4.60
CA VAL A 65 -1.87 -4.83 -5.42
C VAL A 65 -1.25 -6.15 -5.87
N ARG A 66 0.00 -6.13 -6.36
CA ARG A 66 0.75 -7.34 -6.71
C ARG A 66 0.80 -8.33 -5.54
N ARG A 67 1.14 -7.86 -4.33
CA ARG A 67 1.21 -8.72 -3.13
C ARG A 67 -0.17 -9.27 -2.76
N ALA A 68 -1.21 -8.44 -2.80
CA ALA A 68 -2.58 -8.85 -2.51
C ALA A 68 -3.07 -9.92 -3.50
N MET A 69 -2.81 -9.74 -4.79
CA MET A 69 -3.16 -10.70 -5.83
C MET A 69 -2.38 -12.01 -5.72
N LEU A 70 -1.09 -11.96 -5.36
CA LEU A 70 -0.28 -13.17 -5.13
C LEU A 70 -0.74 -13.96 -3.88
N ASN A 71 -1.24 -13.27 -2.86
CA ASN A 71 -1.73 -13.89 -1.62
C ASN A 71 -3.23 -14.24 -1.66
N ARG A 72 -3.93 -14.02 -2.78
CA ARG A 72 -5.32 -14.46 -2.93
C ARG A 72 -5.41 -15.98 -2.86
N GLY A 73 -6.20 -16.50 -1.93
CA GLY A 73 -6.36 -17.93 -1.66
C GLY A 73 -5.67 -18.42 -0.38
N ASN A 74 -4.79 -17.61 0.23
CA ASN A 74 -4.18 -17.87 1.54
C ASN A 74 -4.86 -17.06 2.66
N GLU A 75 -6.18 -16.85 2.54
CA GLU A 75 -6.99 -16.17 3.55
C GLU A 75 -6.93 -16.94 4.88
N GLY A 76 -6.01 -16.57 5.77
CA GLY A 76 -5.78 -17.23 7.06
C GLY A 76 -4.39 -17.83 7.28
N VAL A 77 -3.44 -17.71 6.34
CA VAL A 77 -2.05 -18.13 6.58
C VAL A 77 -1.24 -16.99 7.18
N THR A 78 -1.12 -17.04 8.50
CA THR A 78 -0.54 -16.02 9.37
C THR A 78 0.85 -16.44 9.85
N GLN A 79 1.89 -16.48 9.01
CA GLN A 79 3.27 -16.42 9.54
C GLN A 79 4.36 -16.25 8.47
N GLY A 80 5.25 -15.31 8.77
CA GLY A 80 6.57 -15.16 8.16
C GLY A 80 7.38 -14.22 9.05
N THR A 81 7.81 -14.72 10.21
CA THR A 81 8.60 -13.93 11.17
C THR A 81 10.04 -13.86 10.68
N GLU A 82 10.45 -12.75 10.07
CA GLU A 82 11.87 -12.46 9.84
C GLU A 82 12.37 -11.54 10.96
N VAL A 83 13.12 -12.12 11.89
CA VAL A 83 13.71 -11.42 13.04
C VAL A 83 15.04 -10.81 12.59
N THR A 84 15.08 -9.49 12.44
CA THR A 84 16.35 -8.74 12.27
C THR A 84 16.50 -7.70 13.40
N GLY A 85 17.19 -8.09 14.48
CA GLY A 85 17.65 -7.17 15.53
C GLY A 85 16.59 -6.53 16.45
N PRO A 86 17.00 -5.61 17.38
CA PRO A 86 16.24 -5.20 18.57
C PRO A 86 14.98 -4.35 18.32
N PHE A 87 14.55 -4.20 17.07
CA PHE A 87 13.29 -3.56 16.71
C PHE A 87 12.33 -4.60 16.15
N THR A 88 11.72 -5.39 17.05
CA THR A 88 10.61 -6.27 16.69
C THR A 88 9.34 -5.44 16.59
N ARG A 89 8.87 -5.17 15.37
CA ARG A 89 7.53 -4.61 15.15
C ARG A 89 6.67 -5.71 14.52
N SER A 90 6.00 -6.48 15.36
CA SER A 90 5.00 -7.46 14.92
C SER A 90 3.67 -6.73 14.74
N GLU A 91 3.37 -6.30 13.53
CA GLU A 91 2.04 -5.79 13.20
C GLU A 91 1.16 -6.97 12.78
N THR A 92 0.29 -7.40 13.69
CA THR A 92 -0.75 -8.40 13.41
C THR A 92 -1.87 -7.68 12.68
N TYR A 93 -1.84 -7.67 11.36
CA TYR A 93 -3.01 -7.25 10.59
C TYR A 93 -4.00 -8.41 10.58
N SER A 94 -5.07 -8.29 11.39
CA SER A 94 -6.36 -8.88 11.00
C SER A 94 -6.60 -8.47 9.54
N ASN A 95 -7.17 -9.32 8.71
CA ASN A 95 -7.20 -9.13 7.26
C ASN A 95 -8.54 -8.57 6.72
N PRO A 96 -9.10 -7.44 7.22
CA PRO A 96 -10.28 -6.84 6.61
C PRO A 96 -9.93 -6.03 5.34
N ASN A 97 -8.65 -5.78 5.05
CA ASN A 97 -8.20 -4.94 3.93
C ASN A 97 -7.69 -5.76 2.72
N ASN A 98 -8.20 -6.97 2.50
CA ASN A 98 -7.93 -7.74 1.28
C ASN A 98 -6.43 -8.00 1.00
N ASN A 99 -5.63 -8.30 2.04
CA ASN A 99 -4.17 -8.44 1.99
C ASN A 99 -3.38 -7.18 1.56
N LEU A 100 -3.98 -5.99 1.62
CA LEU A 100 -3.28 -4.73 1.35
C LEU A 100 -2.54 -4.24 2.59
N TYR A 101 -1.21 -4.18 2.48
CA TYR A 101 -0.34 -3.64 3.53
C TYR A 101 0.85 -2.87 2.95
N LEU A 102 1.29 -1.85 3.67
CA LEU A 102 2.49 -1.08 3.37
C LEU A 102 3.70 -1.74 4.03
N SER A 103 4.81 -1.85 3.31
CA SER A 103 6.08 -2.27 3.91
C SER A 103 6.73 -1.10 4.67
N ALA A 104 7.64 -1.41 5.61
CA ALA A 104 8.39 -0.39 6.34
C ALA A 104 9.21 0.52 5.39
N GLU A 105 9.71 -0.01 4.29
CA GLU A 105 10.45 0.76 3.28
C GLU A 105 9.53 1.69 2.49
N GLU A 106 8.32 1.25 2.16
CA GLU A 106 7.33 2.05 1.44
C GLU A 106 6.80 3.20 2.31
N VAL A 107 6.59 2.94 3.60
CA VAL A 107 6.30 3.97 4.60
C VAL A 107 7.42 5.03 4.64
N LYS A 108 8.68 4.60 4.66
CA LYS A 108 9.84 5.52 4.59
C LYS A 108 9.92 6.27 3.27
N ALA A 109 9.56 5.64 2.15
CA ALA A 109 9.57 6.30 0.84
C ALA A 109 8.49 7.40 0.74
N LEU A 110 7.33 7.21 1.39
CA LEU A 110 6.27 8.21 1.48
C LEU A 110 6.56 9.29 2.54
N ASP A 111 7.29 8.95 3.59
CA ASP A 111 7.61 9.84 4.71
C ASP A 111 9.11 9.75 5.07
N PRO A 112 10.02 10.22 4.20
CA PRO A 112 11.46 10.03 4.36
C PRO A 112 12.04 10.78 5.56
N LEU A 113 11.37 11.84 6.00
CA LEU A 113 11.80 12.63 7.16
C LEU A 113 11.09 12.19 8.46
N GLY A 114 10.01 11.41 8.38
CA GLY A 114 9.19 11.05 9.55
C GLY A 114 8.34 12.21 10.09
N TYR A 115 8.24 13.33 9.35
CA TYR A 115 7.65 14.60 9.78
C TYR A 115 6.20 14.80 9.34
N GLY A 116 5.62 13.89 8.54
CA GLY A 116 4.24 14.03 8.12
C GLY A 116 3.27 13.90 9.31
N PRO A 117 2.18 14.70 9.38
CA PRO A 117 1.12 14.48 10.34
C PRO A 117 0.49 13.12 10.02
N ARG A 118 0.95 12.07 10.70
CA ARG A 118 0.30 10.77 10.64
C ARG A 118 -1.08 10.96 11.20
N ALA A 119 -2.12 10.50 10.49
CA ALA A 119 -3.41 10.32 11.11
C ALA A 119 -3.16 9.60 12.44
N LYS A 120 -3.54 10.21 13.56
CA LYS A 120 -3.54 9.54 14.86
C LYS A 120 -4.58 8.46 14.73
N VAL A 121 -4.17 7.30 14.23
CA VAL A 121 -5.01 6.12 14.25
C VAL A 121 -5.10 5.77 15.72
N GLY A 122 -6.15 6.28 16.36
CA GLY A 122 -6.44 6.07 17.76
C GLY A 122 -6.80 4.62 17.95
N TRP A 123 -5.80 3.79 18.16
CA TRP A 123 -5.98 2.49 18.78
C TRP A 123 -5.40 2.59 20.18
N LEU A 124 -6.34 2.82 21.11
CA LEU A 124 -6.37 2.54 22.55
C LEU A 124 -5.04 2.51 23.32
N ALA A 125 -5.02 3.36 24.37
CA ALA A 125 -4.18 3.19 25.55
C ALA A 125 -4.36 1.80 26.19
#